data_AF-A0A519RXG6-F1
#
_entry.id   AF-A0A519RXG6-F1
#
_cell.length_a   1.000
_cell.length_b   1.000
_cell.length_c   1.000
_cell.angle_alpha   90.00
_cell.angle_beta   90.00
_cell.angle_gamma   90.00
#
_symmetry.space_group_name_H-M   'P 1'
#
loop_
_entity.id
_entity.type
_entity.pdbx_description
1 polymer ?
#
loop_
_entity_poly.entity_id
_entity_poly.type
_entity_poly.pdbx_seq_one_letter_code
_entity_poly.pdbx_strand_id
1 'polypeptide(L)'
;SAGANCDDITKVVEPVLQKDGGSIYYINLSNDTYKLGGSSFAQILNKIGTETPDVKNADQFSKAFNAIQQLIKEDKIQAGHDIGSGGLITTLLEMCFADRDLGASIDLSSLNEQDVIKLLFAENIAIVFQADSSVESTLNNAGVTFHKIGNVSSSATLEVKNAADNFSFDIDYLRDVWFKTSYLLDSKQTGNGLAKERYDHYKNHVLKYSFPLQFDGKKPVIDSSKPRPKAAIIREKGSNSERELANAMYLAGFDVKDVHMTDLITGRETLEDIQFIGAVGGFSNSDVLGSAKGWAGAFLYNEKARVALEKFFARPDTLSVGICNGCQLFVELGLINKNHEDKPKMLHNKSGKHESIFTSLTLQENNSVMLSTLAGSTLGVWVSHGEGRFSLPYAEDQYKIVAKYTYETYPASPNGSDYNTAMMCDETGRHLVMMPHIERSLFQWHWANYPAGRKDEVSP
;
A
#
# COMPACT_ATOMS: atom_id res chain seq x y z
N SER A 1 10.74 12.72 16.42
CA SER A 1 10.51 11.29 16.08
C SER A 1 10.25 10.51 17.35
N ALA A 2 9.25 9.64 17.35
CA ALA A 2 8.96 8.70 18.44
C ALA A 2 9.12 7.27 17.92
N GLY A 3 9.61 6.37 18.78
CA GLY A 3 9.66 4.93 18.52
C GLY A 3 9.04 4.21 19.71
N ALA A 4 8.05 3.35 19.45
CA ALA A 4 7.32 2.63 20.48
C ALA A 4 6.99 1.20 20.00
N ASN A 5 6.81 0.30 20.96
CA ASN A 5 6.24 -1.01 20.66
C ASN A 5 4.74 -0.85 20.32
N CYS A 6 4.27 -1.61 19.34
CA CYS A 6 2.86 -1.70 18.99
C CYS A 6 2.34 -3.06 19.47
N ASP A 7 1.44 -3.04 20.47
CA ASP A 7 0.86 -4.25 21.06
C ASP A 7 0.05 -5.06 20.04
N ASP A 8 -0.68 -4.37 19.16
CA ASP A 8 -1.57 -4.96 18.16
C ASP A 8 -1.72 -4.04 16.93
N ILE A 9 -1.07 -4.43 15.83
CA ILE A 9 -1.09 -3.68 14.56
C ILE A 9 -2.46 -3.67 13.88
N THR A 10 -3.39 -4.54 14.27
CA THR A 10 -4.72 -4.61 13.67
C THR A 10 -5.68 -3.55 14.22
N LYS A 11 -5.26 -2.82 15.26
CA LYS A 11 -6.04 -1.77 15.93
C LYS A 11 -5.56 -0.36 15.59
N VAL A 12 -4.79 -0.21 14.52
CA VAL A 12 -4.35 1.11 14.06
C VAL A 12 -5.58 1.91 13.62
N VAL A 13 -5.73 3.10 14.21
CA VAL A 13 -6.79 4.03 13.85
C VAL A 13 -6.35 4.84 12.63
N GLU A 14 -7.21 4.86 11.61
CA GLU A 14 -6.94 5.57 10.37
C GLU A 14 -7.61 6.97 10.34
N PRO A 15 -7.02 7.93 9.62
CA PRO A 15 -7.56 9.28 9.46
C PRO A 15 -8.65 9.34 8.37
N VAL A 16 -9.65 8.46 8.42
CA VAL A 16 -10.75 8.44 7.44
C VAL A 16 -12.06 8.18 8.17
N LEU A 17 -12.99 9.14 8.12
CA LEU A 17 -14.32 8.97 8.72
C LEU A 17 -15.07 7.80 8.07
N GLN A 18 -15.77 7.04 8.90
CA GLN A 18 -16.63 5.94 8.49
C GLN A 18 -18.05 6.48 8.30
N LYS A 19 -18.66 6.23 7.13
CA LYS A 19 -20.01 6.73 6.76
C LYS A 19 -21.12 6.24 7.69
N ASP A 20 -20.94 5.06 8.26
CA ASP A 20 -21.81 4.38 9.21
C ASP A 20 -21.28 4.46 10.66
N GLY A 21 -20.24 5.25 10.90
CA GLY A 21 -19.67 5.47 12.22
C GLY A 21 -20.49 6.43 13.09
N GLY A 22 -20.06 6.55 14.34
CA GLY A 22 -20.69 7.39 15.35
C GLY A 22 -20.37 8.87 15.21
N SER A 23 -20.44 9.57 16.34
CA SER A 23 -20.21 11.02 16.40
C SER A 23 -18.73 11.37 16.33
N ILE A 24 -18.46 12.61 15.93
CA ILE A 24 -17.12 13.19 15.85
C ILE A 24 -16.89 13.99 17.14
N TYR A 25 -15.76 13.71 17.79
CA TYR A 25 -15.34 14.32 19.03
C TYR A 25 -14.03 15.07 18.87
N TYR A 26 -13.83 16.09 19.69
CA TYR A 26 -12.64 16.89 19.80
C TYR A 26 -12.12 16.87 21.24
N ILE A 27 -10.80 16.71 21.40
CA ILE A 27 -10.10 16.85 22.69
C ILE A 27 -8.95 17.83 22.51
N ASN A 28 -8.99 18.93 23.26
CA ASN A 28 -7.87 19.85 23.39
C ASN A 28 -6.82 19.24 24.35
N LEU A 29 -5.77 18.65 23.80
CA LEU A 29 -4.69 18.05 24.60
C LEU A 29 -3.74 19.12 25.17
N SER A 30 -3.68 20.29 24.55
CA SER A 30 -2.79 21.38 25.00
C SER A 30 -3.28 22.04 26.29
N ASN A 31 -4.58 21.99 26.58
CA ASN A 31 -5.21 22.75 27.68
C ASN A 31 -4.88 24.26 27.61
N ASP A 32 -4.64 24.76 26.40
CA ASP A 32 -4.34 26.16 26.12
C ASP A 32 -5.47 26.79 25.30
N THR A 33 -5.52 28.11 25.29
CA THR A 33 -6.41 28.87 24.40
C THR A 33 -5.90 28.83 22.96
N TYR A 34 -6.77 29.16 22.00
CA TYR A 34 -6.45 29.15 20.58
C TYR A 34 -5.54 30.32 20.19
N LYS A 35 -4.41 30.00 19.57
CA LYS A 35 -3.35 30.96 19.23
C LYS A 35 -2.82 30.72 17.83
N LEU A 36 -2.60 31.81 17.09
CA LEU A 36 -2.20 31.76 15.68
C LEU A 36 -0.71 32.03 15.46
N GLY A 37 0.06 32.36 16.51
CA GLY A 37 1.49 32.56 16.37
C GLY A 37 2.19 31.27 15.94
N GLY A 38 3.13 31.39 15.01
CA GLY A 38 3.88 30.27 14.45
C GLY A 38 3.07 29.34 13.52
N SER A 39 1.77 29.58 13.33
CA SER A 39 0.91 28.71 12.52
C SER A 39 1.18 28.83 11.02
N SER A 40 0.79 27.80 10.28
CA SER A 40 0.73 27.80 8.81
C SER A 40 -0.13 28.95 8.28
N PHE A 41 -1.22 29.30 8.99
CA PHE A 41 -2.07 30.44 8.65
C PHE A 41 -1.32 31.78 8.77
N ALA A 42 -0.57 32.00 9.85
CA ALA A 42 0.26 33.20 9.98
C ALA A 42 1.33 33.26 8.88
N GLN A 43 1.94 32.11 8.55
CA GLN A 43 2.96 32.00 7.52
C GLN A 43 2.45 32.45 6.14
N ILE A 44 1.26 31.99 5.71
CA ILE A 44 0.69 32.40 4.41
C ILE A 44 0.32 33.89 4.35
N LEU A 45 0.13 34.52 5.51
CA LEU A 45 -0.07 35.98 5.63
C LEU A 45 1.24 36.76 5.72
N ASN A 46 2.40 36.10 5.58
CA ASN A 46 3.73 36.67 5.82
C ASN A 46 3.86 37.29 7.23
N LYS A 47 3.24 36.65 8.21
CA LYS A 47 3.29 37.03 9.63
C LYS A 47 3.85 35.89 10.46
N ILE A 48 4.34 36.24 11.64
CA ILE A 48 4.74 35.27 12.67
C ILE A 48 3.64 35.15 13.72
N GLY A 49 2.95 36.25 14.07
CA GLY A 49 2.06 36.33 15.22
C GLY A 49 2.83 36.56 16.52
N THR A 50 2.12 36.65 17.66
CA THR A 50 2.70 37.05 18.95
C THR A 50 2.68 35.96 20.01
N GLU A 51 1.70 35.05 19.95
CA GLU A 51 1.54 33.98 20.94
C GLU A 51 1.37 32.64 20.21
N THR A 52 2.08 31.62 20.67
CA THR A 52 2.02 30.26 20.14
C THR A 52 1.26 29.35 21.12
N PRO A 53 0.53 28.33 20.63
CA PRO A 53 -0.03 27.31 21.50
C PRO A 53 1.08 26.46 22.13
N ASP A 54 0.79 25.90 23.30
CA ASP A 54 1.73 25.08 24.08
C ASP A 54 0.95 24.12 25.01
N VAL A 55 1.58 23.05 25.49
CA VAL A 55 0.94 22.12 26.44
C VAL A 55 1.02 22.71 27.85
N LYS A 56 -0.09 23.25 28.35
CA LYS A 56 -0.17 23.89 29.67
C LYS A 56 -0.36 22.92 30.83
N ASN A 57 -0.75 21.68 30.56
CA ASN A 57 -0.94 20.67 31.58
C ASN A 57 -0.51 19.28 31.09
N ALA A 58 0.71 18.89 31.43
CA ALA A 58 1.28 17.60 31.05
C ALA A 58 0.54 16.41 31.68
N ASP A 59 0.02 16.55 32.91
CA ASP A 59 -0.73 15.49 33.57
C ASP A 59 -2.06 15.22 32.85
N GLN A 60 -2.76 16.28 32.43
CA GLN A 60 -3.99 16.15 31.65
C GLN A 60 -3.72 15.59 30.25
N PHE A 61 -2.64 16.03 29.60
CA PHE A 61 -2.19 15.43 28.35
C PHE A 61 -1.99 13.91 28.49
N SER A 62 -1.26 13.49 29.53
CA SER A 62 -0.98 12.07 29.80
C SER A 62 -2.26 11.27 30.08
N LYS A 63 -3.19 11.82 30.87
CA LYS A 63 -4.50 11.18 31.13
C LYS A 63 -5.31 10.99 29.85
N ALA A 64 -5.40 12.04 29.02
CA ALA A 64 -6.12 11.98 27.75
C ALA A 64 -5.48 10.97 26.79
N PHE A 65 -4.15 10.98 26.67
CA PHE A 65 -3.42 9.99 25.87
C PHE A 65 -3.74 8.57 26.33
N ASN A 66 -3.64 8.27 27.63
CA ASN A 66 -3.90 6.94 28.18
C ASN A 66 -5.37 6.52 28.00
N ALA A 67 -6.33 7.43 28.15
CA ALA A 67 -7.74 7.15 27.90
C ALA A 67 -7.99 6.79 26.43
N ILE A 68 -7.37 7.50 25.49
CA ILE A 68 -7.46 7.18 24.06
C ILE A 68 -6.81 5.84 23.74
N GLN A 69 -5.63 5.56 24.32
CA GLN A 69 -4.98 4.24 24.17
C GLN A 69 -5.87 3.10 24.69
N GLN A 70 -6.57 3.31 25.81
CA GLN A 70 -7.55 2.34 26.30
C GLN A 70 -8.70 2.15 25.30
N LEU A 71 -9.27 3.22 24.78
CA LEU A 71 -10.37 3.16 23.80
C LEU A 71 -9.97 2.47 22.49
N ILE A 72 -8.74 2.67 22.03
CA ILE A 72 -8.16 1.95 20.88
C ILE A 72 -8.05 0.46 21.19
N LYS A 73 -7.52 0.10 22.37
CA LYS A 73 -7.42 -1.30 22.80
C LYS A 73 -8.79 -1.98 22.93
N GLU A 74 -9.83 -1.21 23.25
CA GLU A 74 -11.22 -1.65 23.33
C GLU A 74 -11.97 -1.64 21.98
N ASP A 75 -11.31 -1.26 20.87
CA ASP A 75 -11.91 -1.19 19.52
C ASP A 75 -13.10 -0.21 19.43
N LYS A 76 -13.01 0.91 20.17
CA LYS A 76 -14.08 1.92 20.26
C LYS A 76 -13.86 3.17 19.42
N ILE A 77 -12.69 3.31 18.80
CA ILE A 77 -12.34 4.46 17.95
C ILE A 77 -12.43 4.00 16.49
N GLN A 78 -13.34 4.58 15.73
CA GLN A 78 -13.61 4.21 14.34
C GLN A 78 -12.70 4.95 13.36
N ALA A 79 -12.31 6.17 13.69
CA ALA A 79 -11.40 7.01 12.91
C ALA A 79 -10.76 8.06 13.83
N GLY A 80 -9.61 8.62 13.43
CA GLY A 80 -8.96 9.65 14.23
C GLY A 80 -7.79 10.34 13.53
N HIS A 81 -7.63 11.62 13.83
CA HIS A 81 -6.58 12.46 13.29
C HIS A 81 -6.19 13.53 14.32
N ASP A 82 -4.90 13.79 14.49
CA ASP A 82 -4.41 14.86 15.33
C ASP A 82 -4.50 16.23 14.63
N ILE A 83 -4.42 17.30 15.42
CA ILE A 83 -4.30 18.67 14.91
C ILE A 83 -2.83 19.05 14.84
N GLY A 84 -2.38 19.30 13.61
CA GLY A 84 -1.03 19.76 13.29
C GLY A 84 -1.06 20.99 12.40
N SER A 85 -0.18 21.01 11.39
CA SER A 85 -0.06 22.14 10.47
C SER A 85 -1.36 22.41 9.71
N GLY A 86 -1.81 23.68 9.75
CA GLY A 86 -3.07 24.12 9.15
C GLY A 86 -4.27 24.07 10.10
N GLY A 87 -4.12 23.47 11.28
CA GLY A 87 -5.13 23.50 12.34
C GLY A 87 -6.31 22.55 12.10
N LEU A 88 -7.37 22.76 12.89
CA LEU A 88 -8.57 21.93 12.92
C LEU A 88 -9.21 21.76 11.53
N ILE A 89 -9.22 22.80 10.69
CA ILE A 89 -9.84 22.71 9.36
C ILE A 89 -9.12 21.71 8.46
N THR A 90 -7.79 21.69 8.48
CA THR A 90 -7.00 20.72 7.71
C THR A 90 -7.28 19.31 8.21
N THR A 91 -7.27 19.08 9.52
CA THR A 91 -7.60 17.79 10.12
C THR A 91 -8.98 17.29 9.68
N LEU A 92 -10.02 18.13 9.74
CA LEU A 92 -11.37 17.76 9.33
C LEU A 92 -11.48 17.43 7.84
N LEU A 93 -10.80 18.19 6.99
CA LEU A 93 -10.76 17.95 5.55
C LEU A 93 -9.99 16.66 5.21
N GLU A 94 -8.83 16.44 5.81
CA GLU A 94 -8.01 15.23 5.62
C GLU A 94 -8.75 13.96 6.04
N MET A 95 -9.52 14.04 7.14
CA MET A 95 -10.42 12.97 7.58
C MET A 95 -11.54 12.63 6.59
N CYS A 96 -11.81 13.48 5.59
CA CYS A 96 -12.80 13.24 4.56
C CYS A 96 -12.20 12.95 3.17
N PHE A 97 -10.89 13.13 2.97
CA PHE A 97 -10.31 13.08 1.63
C PHE A 97 -10.27 11.69 1.02
N ALA A 98 -9.99 10.64 1.80
CA ALA A 98 -9.63 9.34 1.24
C ALA A 98 -10.78 8.62 0.52
N ASP A 99 -12.03 8.78 1.00
CA ASP A 99 -13.22 8.14 0.43
C ASP A 99 -14.05 9.13 -0.41
N ARG A 100 -14.78 8.60 -1.39
CA ARG A 100 -15.73 9.36 -2.22
C ARG A 100 -17.02 9.59 -1.44
N ASP A 101 -17.69 10.72 -1.68
CA ASP A 101 -18.99 11.03 -1.08
C ASP A 101 -18.97 10.96 0.47
N LEU A 102 -17.84 11.36 1.05
CA LEU A 102 -17.62 11.43 2.49
C LEU A 102 -17.43 12.89 2.89
N GLY A 103 -18.16 13.32 3.92
CA GLY A 103 -18.07 14.64 4.51
C GLY A 103 -18.54 14.65 5.96
N ALA A 104 -18.80 15.83 6.50
CA ALA A 104 -19.26 15.95 7.89
C ALA A 104 -20.04 17.24 8.12
N SER A 105 -20.86 17.24 9.16
CA SER A 105 -21.49 18.44 9.71
C SER A 105 -20.95 18.66 11.11
N ILE A 106 -20.29 19.81 11.31
CA ILE A 106 -19.52 20.17 12.50
C ILE A 106 -20.11 21.45 13.12
N ASP A 107 -20.37 21.43 14.43
CA ASP A 107 -20.71 22.59 15.25
C ASP A 107 -19.64 22.78 16.33
N LEU A 108 -18.84 23.83 16.17
CA LEU A 108 -17.73 24.18 17.05
C LEU A 108 -18.13 25.11 18.19
N SER A 109 -19.41 25.50 18.29
CA SER A 109 -19.88 26.46 19.29
C SER A 109 -19.57 26.03 20.72
N SER A 110 -19.51 24.72 20.98
CA SER A 110 -19.18 24.16 22.31
C SER A 110 -17.74 24.42 22.76
N LEU A 111 -16.86 24.84 21.83
CA LEU A 111 -15.46 25.16 22.11
C LEU A 111 -15.26 26.57 22.70
N ASN A 112 -16.33 27.38 22.74
CA ASN A 112 -16.37 28.69 23.38
C ASN A 112 -15.32 29.71 22.88
N GLU A 113 -14.93 29.63 21.60
CA GLU A 113 -14.13 30.64 20.92
C GLU A 113 -14.95 31.26 19.79
N GLN A 114 -15.15 32.57 19.85
CA GLN A 114 -15.99 33.30 18.87
C GLN A 114 -15.22 33.57 17.58
N ASP A 115 -13.90 33.70 17.65
CA ASP A 115 -13.05 33.91 16.47
C ASP A 115 -12.87 32.58 15.72
N VAL A 116 -13.69 32.37 14.69
CA VAL A 116 -13.63 31.17 13.86
C VAL A 116 -12.27 30.97 13.19
N ILE A 117 -11.53 32.05 12.89
CA ILE A 117 -10.19 31.94 12.29
C ILE A 117 -9.22 31.34 13.30
N LYS A 118 -9.24 31.81 14.55
CA LYS A 118 -8.45 31.17 15.61
C LYS A 118 -8.85 29.71 15.79
N LEU A 119 -10.15 29.43 15.83
CA LEU A 119 -10.64 28.09 16.10
C LEU A 119 -10.24 27.07 15.02
N LEU A 120 -10.29 27.49 13.76
CA LEU A 120 -9.99 26.63 12.62
C LEU A 120 -8.49 26.49 12.35
N PHE A 121 -7.69 27.54 12.58
CA PHE A 121 -6.29 27.59 12.14
C PHE A 121 -5.26 27.58 13.27
N ALA A 122 -5.69 27.63 14.54
CA ALA A 122 -4.76 27.42 15.64
C ALA A 122 -4.26 25.97 15.63
N GLU A 123 -2.95 25.82 15.76
CA GLU A 123 -2.26 24.52 15.74
C GLU A 123 -2.05 24.01 17.17
N ASN A 124 -3.10 24.11 17.99
CA ASN A 124 -3.11 23.56 19.34
C ASN A 124 -2.99 22.04 19.27
N ILE A 125 -2.15 21.46 20.13
CA ILE A 125 -2.06 20.00 20.25
C ILE A 125 -3.43 19.47 20.68
N ALA A 126 -4.06 18.70 19.81
CA ALA A 126 -5.42 18.20 19.99
C ALA A 126 -5.65 17.00 19.08
N ILE A 127 -6.77 16.31 19.30
CA ILE A 127 -7.20 15.21 18.45
C ILE A 127 -8.69 15.36 18.09
N VAL A 128 -9.01 14.91 16.89
CA VAL A 128 -10.38 14.69 16.41
C VAL A 128 -10.54 13.19 16.18
N PHE A 129 -11.62 12.60 16.68
CA PHE A 129 -11.86 11.18 16.50
C PHE A 129 -13.35 10.87 16.35
N GLN A 130 -13.66 9.77 15.69
CA GLN A 130 -15.00 9.26 15.49
C GLN A 130 -15.24 8.05 16.39
N ALA A 131 -16.37 8.05 17.11
CA ALA A 131 -16.74 6.95 17.98
C ALA A 131 -18.23 6.94 18.32
N ASP A 132 -18.69 5.82 18.88
CA ASP A 132 -19.99 5.76 19.54
C ASP A 132 -19.97 6.47 20.90
N SER A 133 -21.14 6.89 21.40
CA SER A 133 -21.28 7.55 22.71
C SER A 133 -20.79 6.73 23.92
N SER A 134 -20.51 5.43 23.73
CA SER A 134 -19.95 4.57 24.78
C SER A 134 -18.60 5.07 25.32
N VAL A 135 -17.83 5.82 24.50
CA VAL A 135 -16.53 6.39 24.89
C VAL A 135 -16.62 7.47 25.95
N GLU A 136 -17.76 8.17 26.02
CA GLU A 136 -17.94 9.32 26.91
C GLU A 136 -17.78 8.91 28.38
N SER A 137 -18.22 7.70 28.75
CA SER A 137 -18.07 7.17 30.10
C SER A 137 -16.60 6.99 30.50
N THR A 138 -15.77 6.45 29.60
CA THR A 138 -14.32 6.28 29.82
C THR A 138 -13.63 7.63 29.96
N LEU A 139 -13.96 8.59 29.08
CA LEU A 139 -13.36 9.93 29.11
C LEU A 139 -13.75 10.70 30.39
N ASN A 140 -15.03 10.65 30.77
CA ASN A 140 -15.50 11.26 32.02
C ASN A 140 -14.82 10.64 33.26
N ASN A 141 -14.71 9.31 33.32
CA ASN A 141 -14.04 8.62 34.42
C ASN A 141 -12.55 8.94 34.51
N ALA A 142 -11.90 9.18 33.37
CA ALA A 142 -10.51 9.62 33.29
C ALA A 142 -10.33 11.12 33.62
N GLY A 143 -11.43 11.88 33.74
CA GLY A 143 -11.42 13.32 33.95
C GLY A 143 -10.92 14.11 32.73
N VAL A 144 -11.13 13.58 31.53
CA VAL A 144 -10.72 14.19 30.26
C VAL A 144 -11.87 15.05 29.72
N THR A 145 -11.62 16.33 29.48
CA THR A 145 -12.57 17.21 28.81
C THR A 145 -12.63 16.89 27.32
N PHE A 146 -13.82 16.66 26.79
CA PHE A 146 -14.06 16.38 25.38
C PHE A 146 -15.31 17.12 24.88
N HIS A 147 -15.39 17.31 23.58
CA HIS A 147 -16.50 17.98 22.92
C HIS A 147 -17.03 17.11 21.80
N LYS A 148 -18.32 16.78 21.82
CA LYS A 148 -18.99 16.24 20.64
C LYS A 148 -19.24 17.38 19.66
N ILE A 149 -18.52 17.36 18.53
CA ILE A 149 -18.50 18.46 17.57
C ILE A 149 -19.28 18.17 16.30
N GLY A 150 -19.72 16.93 16.03
CA GLY A 150 -20.48 16.70 14.80
C GLY A 150 -20.77 15.25 14.48
N ASN A 151 -21.21 15.01 13.25
CA ASN A 151 -21.44 13.69 12.69
C ASN A 151 -21.00 13.65 11.21
N VAL A 152 -20.74 12.45 10.72
CA VAL A 152 -20.42 12.19 9.31
C VAL A 152 -21.62 12.50 8.39
N SER A 153 -21.34 12.85 7.14
CA SER A 153 -22.30 13.01 6.05
C SER A 153 -21.89 12.13 4.87
N SER A 154 -22.87 11.59 4.12
CA SER A 154 -22.65 10.86 2.87
C SER A 154 -22.65 11.76 1.64
N SER A 155 -22.18 13.00 1.79
CA SER A 155 -22.01 13.99 0.73
C SER A 155 -20.58 14.51 0.77
N ALA A 156 -20.00 14.87 -0.39
CA ALA A 156 -18.66 15.44 -0.50
C ALA A 156 -18.60 16.92 -0.05
N THR A 157 -19.17 17.22 1.12
CA THR A 157 -19.24 18.55 1.69
C THR A 157 -18.96 18.51 3.18
N LEU A 158 -18.08 19.41 3.64
CA LEU A 158 -17.83 19.67 5.05
C LEU A 158 -18.56 20.96 5.44
N GLU A 159 -19.57 20.84 6.28
CA GLU A 159 -20.31 21.97 6.86
C GLU A 159 -19.73 22.28 8.23
N VAL A 160 -19.35 23.53 8.47
CA VAL A 160 -18.76 23.99 9.74
C VAL A 160 -19.51 25.20 10.25
N LYS A 161 -20.09 25.06 11.43
CA LYS A 161 -20.77 26.12 12.16
C LYS A 161 -19.97 26.54 13.39
N ASN A 162 -19.91 27.84 13.65
CA ASN A 162 -19.46 28.39 14.93
C ASN A 162 -20.35 29.56 15.34
N ALA A 163 -21.13 29.40 16.40
CA ALA A 163 -22.16 30.34 16.81
C ALA A 163 -23.12 30.72 15.66
N ALA A 164 -23.01 31.94 15.13
CA ALA A 164 -23.83 32.44 14.02
C ALA A 164 -23.20 32.21 12.63
N ASP A 165 -21.91 31.91 12.56
CA ASP A 165 -21.20 31.69 11.31
C ASP A 165 -21.45 30.27 10.79
N ASN A 166 -21.61 30.13 9.48
CA ASN A 166 -21.73 28.85 8.80
C ASN A 166 -20.90 28.84 7.52
N PHE A 167 -20.09 27.81 7.34
CA PHE A 167 -19.20 27.60 6.21
C PHE A 167 -19.46 26.26 5.56
N SER A 168 -19.47 26.23 4.23
CA SER A 168 -19.62 25.01 3.44
C SER A 168 -18.37 24.85 2.57
N PHE A 169 -17.73 23.69 2.68
CA PHE A 169 -16.48 23.38 2.00
C PHE A 169 -16.68 22.18 1.07
N ASP A 170 -16.41 22.38 -0.24
CA ASP A 170 -16.41 21.32 -1.24
C ASP A 170 -15.14 20.45 -1.09
N ILE A 171 -15.34 19.18 -0.72
CA ILE A 171 -14.25 18.27 -0.38
C ILE A 171 -13.50 17.83 -1.65
N ASP A 172 -14.20 17.58 -2.75
CA ASP A 172 -13.58 17.17 -4.01
C ASP A 172 -12.70 18.30 -4.57
N TYR A 173 -13.18 19.55 -4.51
CA TYR A 173 -12.41 20.72 -4.91
C TYR A 173 -11.21 20.97 -3.97
N LEU A 174 -11.40 20.91 -2.66
CA LEU A 174 -10.31 21.17 -1.72
C LEU A 174 -9.25 20.08 -1.70
N ARG A 175 -9.62 18.82 -1.99
CA ARG A 175 -8.65 17.74 -2.19
C ARG A 175 -7.77 17.99 -3.41
N ASP A 176 -8.33 18.53 -4.50
CA ASP A 176 -7.56 18.98 -5.66
C ASP A 176 -6.57 20.10 -5.28
N VAL A 177 -7.03 21.10 -4.51
CA VAL A 177 -6.18 22.19 -4.02
C VAL A 177 -5.05 21.65 -3.14
N TRP A 178 -5.35 20.74 -2.21
CA TRP A 178 -4.38 20.11 -1.32
C TRP A 178 -3.34 19.29 -2.10
N PHE A 179 -3.78 18.51 -3.10
CA PHE A 179 -2.90 17.65 -3.89
C PHE A 179 -2.05 18.41 -4.93
N LYS A 180 -2.42 19.66 -5.24
CA LYS A 180 -1.78 20.48 -6.28
C LYS A 180 -0.28 20.68 -6.08
N THR A 181 0.17 20.89 -4.85
CA THR A 181 1.61 21.07 -4.57
C THR A 181 2.40 19.81 -4.91
N SER A 182 1.88 18.63 -4.53
CA SER A 182 2.48 17.34 -4.87
C SER A 182 2.52 17.13 -6.39
N TYR A 183 1.46 17.48 -7.11
CA TYR A 183 1.43 17.45 -8.57
C TYR A 183 2.50 18.37 -9.20
N LEU A 184 2.61 19.61 -8.74
CA LEU A 184 3.58 20.56 -9.30
C LEU A 184 5.03 20.10 -9.06
N LEU A 185 5.31 19.50 -7.90
CA LEU A 185 6.62 18.90 -7.63
C LEU A 185 6.85 17.67 -8.52
N ASP A 186 5.87 16.77 -8.60
CA ASP A 186 5.94 15.56 -9.42
C ASP A 186 6.15 15.89 -10.91
N SER A 187 5.59 17.00 -11.40
CA SER A 187 5.78 17.47 -12.78
C SER A 187 7.24 17.76 -13.16
N LYS A 188 8.10 17.98 -12.15
CA LYS A 188 9.54 18.18 -12.34
C LYS A 188 10.35 16.88 -12.31
N GLN A 189 9.74 15.78 -11.85
CA GLN A 189 10.40 14.50 -11.60
C GLN A 189 9.90 13.39 -12.54
N THR A 190 8.66 13.50 -13.01
CA THR A 190 7.99 12.52 -13.85
C THR A 190 7.96 12.95 -15.30
N GLY A 191 8.37 12.06 -16.21
CA GLY A 191 8.32 12.27 -17.65
C GLY A 191 6.92 12.12 -18.25
N ASN A 192 6.82 12.46 -19.54
CA ASN A 192 5.67 12.14 -20.40
C ASN A 192 4.31 12.69 -19.95
N GLY A 193 4.30 13.78 -19.17
CA GLY A 193 3.04 14.40 -18.69
C GLY A 193 2.29 13.56 -17.65
N LEU A 194 2.85 12.44 -17.19
CA LEU A 194 2.17 11.48 -16.32
C LEU A 194 1.89 12.06 -14.93
N ALA A 195 2.63 13.07 -14.47
CA ALA A 195 2.29 13.80 -13.24
C ALA A 195 0.88 14.43 -13.32
N LYS A 196 0.52 15.01 -14.47
CA LYS A 196 -0.82 15.58 -14.69
C LYS A 196 -1.88 14.49 -14.76
N GLU A 197 -1.57 13.39 -15.43
CA GLU A 197 -2.47 12.23 -15.47
C GLU A 197 -2.76 11.68 -14.06
N ARG A 198 -1.74 11.59 -13.19
CA ARG A 198 -1.95 11.22 -11.78
C ARG A 198 -2.81 12.22 -11.03
N TYR A 199 -2.58 13.51 -11.21
CA TYR A 199 -3.41 14.55 -10.63
C TYR A 199 -4.87 14.49 -11.10
N ASP A 200 -5.12 14.07 -12.34
CA ASP A 200 -6.48 13.96 -12.86
C ASP A 200 -7.18 12.67 -12.41
N HIS A 201 -6.42 11.60 -12.17
CA HIS A 201 -6.97 10.27 -11.92
C HIS A 201 -6.91 9.77 -10.47
N TYR A 202 -6.17 10.41 -9.54
CA TYR A 202 -6.02 9.89 -8.16
C TYR A 202 -7.36 9.64 -7.45
N LYS A 203 -8.40 10.42 -7.78
CA LYS A 203 -9.76 10.29 -7.24
C LYS A 203 -10.66 9.32 -7.99
N ASN A 204 -10.24 8.86 -9.17
CA ASN A 204 -11.01 7.98 -10.07
C ASN A 204 -10.52 6.52 -10.01
N HIS A 205 -9.30 6.27 -9.53
CA HIS A 205 -8.73 4.94 -9.34
C HIS A 205 -9.10 4.36 -7.97
N VAL A 206 -10.40 4.18 -7.73
CA VAL A 206 -10.90 3.63 -6.47
C VAL A 206 -10.50 2.17 -6.34
N LEU A 207 -9.93 1.80 -5.19
CA LEU A 207 -9.61 0.42 -4.89
C LEU A 207 -10.91 -0.36 -4.65
N LYS A 208 -11.20 -1.31 -5.55
CA LYS A 208 -12.34 -2.22 -5.45
C LYS A 208 -11.85 -3.64 -5.65
N TYR A 209 -12.17 -4.50 -4.70
CA TYR A 209 -11.72 -5.89 -4.71
C TYR A 209 -12.90 -6.82 -4.88
N SER A 210 -12.65 -7.92 -5.59
CA SER A 210 -13.57 -9.04 -5.75
C SER A 210 -12.76 -10.29 -5.46
N PHE A 211 -12.97 -10.89 -4.30
CA PHE A 211 -12.27 -12.12 -3.92
C PHE A 211 -12.96 -13.34 -4.54
N PRO A 212 -12.20 -14.42 -4.83
CA PRO A 212 -12.78 -15.67 -5.32
C PRO A 212 -13.82 -16.22 -4.34
N LEU A 213 -14.89 -16.82 -4.85
CA LEU A 213 -15.99 -17.34 -4.02
C LEU A 213 -15.55 -18.42 -3.03
N GLN A 214 -14.52 -19.20 -3.38
CA GLN A 214 -13.97 -20.27 -2.55
C GLN A 214 -13.01 -19.76 -1.46
N PHE A 215 -12.66 -18.48 -1.45
CA PHE A 215 -11.71 -17.93 -0.49
C PHE A 215 -12.38 -17.66 0.86
N ASP A 216 -11.88 -18.33 1.91
CA ASP A 216 -12.43 -18.28 3.26
C ASP A 216 -11.54 -17.52 4.27
N GLY A 217 -10.42 -16.97 3.81
CA GLY A 217 -9.48 -16.22 4.65
C GLY A 217 -8.63 -17.09 5.58
N LYS A 218 -8.65 -18.41 5.45
CA LYS A 218 -7.91 -19.32 6.34
C LYS A 218 -6.57 -19.73 5.75
N LYS A 219 -5.59 -19.92 6.63
CA LYS A 219 -4.31 -20.52 6.23
C LYS A 219 -4.52 -21.96 5.78
N PRO A 220 -3.73 -22.45 4.81
CA PRO A 220 -3.81 -23.84 4.38
C PRO A 220 -3.47 -24.78 5.54
N VAL A 221 -4.24 -25.87 5.67
CA VAL A 221 -3.96 -26.93 6.64
C VAL A 221 -2.93 -27.88 6.03
N ILE A 222 -1.72 -27.89 6.60
CA ILE A 222 -0.63 -28.74 6.12
C ILE A 222 -0.66 -30.08 6.85
N ASP A 223 -0.76 -31.18 6.09
CA ASP A 223 -0.66 -32.54 6.60
C ASP A 223 0.80 -32.88 6.94
N SER A 224 1.14 -32.82 8.23
CA SER A 224 2.49 -33.08 8.73
C SER A 224 2.95 -34.54 8.59
N SER A 225 2.06 -35.47 8.19
CA SER A 225 2.43 -36.86 7.92
C SER A 225 3.05 -37.05 6.54
N LYS A 226 2.87 -36.09 5.63
CA LYS A 226 3.40 -36.13 4.26
C LYS A 226 4.72 -35.34 4.17
N PRO A 227 5.65 -35.78 3.32
CA PRO A 227 6.86 -35.00 3.06
C PRO A 227 6.49 -33.66 2.40
N ARG A 228 7.21 -32.61 2.78
CA ARG A 228 7.04 -31.27 2.22
C ARG A 228 7.85 -31.16 0.92
N PRO A 229 7.28 -30.62 -0.17
CA PRO A 229 8.06 -30.32 -1.37
C PRO A 229 9.09 -29.22 -1.07
N LYS A 230 10.20 -29.20 -1.82
CA LYS A 230 11.27 -28.22 -1.59
C LYS A 230 11.12 -26.99 -2.48
N ALA A 231 11.22 -25.80 -1.88
CA ALA A 231 11.27 -24.52 -2.57
C ALA A 231 12.64 -23.86 -2.39
N ALA A 232 13.34 -23.58 -3.48
CA ALA A 232 14.54 -22.76 -3.47
C ALA A 232 14.18 -21.28 -3.68
N ILE A 233 14.53 -20.44 -2.72
CA ILE A 233 14.43 -18.98 -2.83
C ILE A 233 15.77 -18.48 -3.35
N ILE A 234 15.81 -18.14 -4.63
CA ILE A 234 17.03 -17.75 -5.32
C ILE A 234 17.21 -16.25 -5.21
N ARG A 235 18.38 -15.84 -4.72
CA ARG A 235 18.77 -14.44 -4.56
C ARG A 235 20.20 -14.16 -5.00
N GLU A 236 20.45 -12.92 -5.33
CA GLU A 236 21.78 -12.38 -5.66
C GLU A 236 22.11 -11.22 -4.72
N LYS A 237 23.37 -10.81 -4.70
CA LYS A 237 23.80 -9.56 -4.05
C LYS A 237 22.93 -8.39 -4.52
N GLY A 238 22.23 -7.75 -3.58
CA GLY A 238 21.35 -6.61 -3.83
C GLY A 238 19.87 -6.96 -3.91
N SER A 239 19.52 -8.26 -3.96
CA SER A 239 18.18 -8.73 -3.64
C SER A 239 17.78 -8.32 -2.21
N ASN A 240 16.49 -8.10 -1.98
CA ASN A 240 16.00 -7.62 -0.68
C ASN A 240 14.58 -8.09 -0.31
N SER A 241 14.01 -9.01 -1.07
CA SER A 241 12.63 -9.50 -0.89
C SER A 241 12.57 -11.01 -0.66
N GLU A 242 13.68 -11.63 -0.24
CA GLU A 242 13.79 -13.07 -0.05
C GLU A 242 13.04 -13.59 1.17
N ARG A 243 12.91 -12.79 2.23
CA ARG A 243 12.39 -13.25 3.52
C ARG A 243 10.88 -13.42 3.49
N GLU A 244 10.18 -12.46 2.90
CA GLU A 244 8.74 -12.49 2.74
C GLU A 244 8.32 -13.60 1.76
N LEU A 245 9.06 -13.82 0.66
CA LEU A 245 8.80 -14.93 -0.24
C LEU A 245 9.09 -16.28 0.44
N ALA A 246 10.20 -16.40 1.17
CA ALA A 246 10.48 -17.60 1.96
C ALA A 246 9.37 -17.91 2.97
N ASN A 247 8.86 -16.89 3.67
CA ASN A 247 7.75 -17.05 4.60
C ASN A 247 6.46 -17.49 3.90
N ALA A 248 6.12 -16.89 2.74
CA ALA A 248 4.96 -17.29 1.95
C ALA A 248 5.04 -18.76 1.53
N MET A 249 6.18 -19.21 1.01
CA MET A 249 6.39 -20.60 0.62
C MET A 249 6.35 -21.56 1.81
N TYR A 250 6.92 -21.16 2.95
CA TYR A 250 6.86 -21.96 4.18
C TYR A 250 5.42 -22.15 4.67
N LEU A 251 4.62 -21.09 4.67
CA LEU A 251 3.20 -21.13 5.03
C LEU A 251 2.37 -21.94 4.04
N ALA A 252 2.74 -21.95 2.76
CA ALA A 252 2.14 -22.79 1.73
C ALA A 252 2.52 -24.29 1.86
N GLY A 253 3.40 -24.66 2.79
CA GLY A 253 3.73 -26.06 3.06
C GLY A 253 5.06 -26.56 2.49
N PHE A 254 5.94 -25.68 2.00
CA PHE A 254 7.23 -26.07 1.43
C PHE A 254 8.36 -26.11 2.48
N ASP A 255 9.32 -27.01 2.28
CA ASP A 255 10.63 -26.90 2.91
C ASP A 255 11.46 -25.88 2.12
N VAL A 256 11.76 -24.76 2.77
CA VAL A 256 12.36 -23.60 2.10
C VAL A 256 13.87 -23.61 2.24
N LYS A 257 14.55 -23.45 1.12
CA LYS A 257 16.01 -23.36 1.02
C LYS A 257 16.41 -21.99 0.51
N ASP A 258 17.22 -21.27 1.27
CA ASP A 258 17.91 -20.07 0.78
C ASP A 258 19.02 -20.51 -0.19
N VAL A 259 18.96 -20.03 -1.43
CA VAL A 259 19.94 -20.33 -2.46
C VAL A 259 20.51 -19.02 -2.97
N HIS A 260 21.71 -18.68 -2.53
CA HIS A 260 22.43 -17.55 -3.09
C HIS A 260 23.08 -17.96 -4.42
N MET A 261 23.24 -17.02 -5.35
CA MET A 261 23.91 -17.31 -6.62
C MET A 261 25.32 -17.91 -6.46
N THR A 262 26.02 -17.60 -5.37
CA THR A 262 27.32 -18.23 -5.06
C THR A 262 27.20 -19.74 -4.82
N ASP A 263 26.07 -20.25 -4.33
CA ASP A 263 25.84 -21.69 -4.17
C ASP A 263 25.77 -22.39 -5.53
N LEU A 264 25.06 -21.79 -6.50
CA LEU A 264 24.92 -22.29 -7.86
C LEU A 264 26.23 -22.17 -8.66
N ILE A 265 26.89 -21.01 -8.58
CA ILE A 265 28.16 -20.72 -9.28
C ILE A 265 29.28 -21.66 -8.81
N THR A 266 29.31 -22.01 -7.53
CA THR A 266 30.31 -22.94 -6.98
C THR A 266 29.94 -24.41 -7.20
N GLY A 267 28.66 -24.70 -7.43
CA GLY A 267 28.11 -26.05 -7.53
C GLY A 267 27.79 -26.68 -6.17
N ARG A 268 27.63 -25.87 -5.10
CA ARG A 268 27.11 -26.33 -3.81
C ARG A 268 25.62 -26.66 -3.87
N GLU A 269 24.92 -26.06 -4.82
CA GLU A 269 23.52 -26.33 -5.15
C GLU A 269 23.40 -26.66 -6.65
N THR A 270 22.54 -27.62 -7.00
CA THR A 270 22.30 -28.09 -8.39
C THR A 270 20.82 -28.04 -8.79
N LEU A 271 19.91 -27.76 -7.85
CA LEU A 271 18.45 -27.69 -7.98
C LEU A 271 17.78 -29.03 -8.29
N GLU A 272 18.53 -30.13 -8.26
CA GLU A 272 18.05 -31.48 -8.66
C GLU A 272 17.00 -32.06 -7.69
N ASP A 273 16.96 -31.62 -6.43
CA ASP A 273 15.97 -32.07 -5.44
C ASP A 273 14.84 -31.04 -5.19
N ILE A 274 14.85 -29.92 -5.90
CA ILE A 274 13.91 -28.79 -5.73
C ILE A 274 12.70 -28.95 -6.64
N GLN A 275 11.47 -28.73 -6.14
CA GLN A 275 10.24 -28.72 -6.97
C GLN A 275 9.80 -27.30 -7.35
N PHE A 276 10.18 -26.30 -6.55
CA PHE A 276 9.78 -24.92 -6.76
C PHE A 276 10.95 -23.95 -6.69
N ILE A 277 11.05 -23.00 -7.63
CA ILE A 277 12.00 -21.89 -7.55
C ILE A 277 11.25 -20.56 -7.42
N GLY A 278 11.61 -19.75 -6.42
CA GLY A 278 11.23 -18.34 -6.33
C GLY A 278 12.44 -17.44 -6.57
N ALA A 279 12.49 -16.74 -7.71
CA ALA A 279 13.46 -15.67 -7.94
C ALA A 279 12.92 -14.36 -7.36
N VAL A 280 13.64 -13.81 -6.38
CA VAL A 280 13.14 -12.73 -5.50
C VAL A 280 13.25 -11.35 -6.13
N GLY A 281 12.49 -10.39 -5.58
CA GLY A 281 12.64 -8.98 -5.90
C GLY A 281 13.85 -8.30 -5.25
N GLY A 282 14.07 -7.05 -5.64
CA GLY A 282 15.14 -6.18 -5.13
C GLY A 282 15.88 -5.46 -6.23
N PHE A 283 17.14 -5.14 -5.98
CA PHE A 283 18.01 -4.39 -6.89
C PHE A 283 19.31 -5.18 -7.07
N SER A 284 19.25 -6.37 -7.67
CA SER A 284 20.45 -7.19 -7.85
C SER A 284 21.52 -6.42 -8.63
N ASN A 285 22.75 -6.44 -8.12
CA ASN A 285 23.85 -5.61 -8.61
C ASN A 285 23.53 -4.11 -8.71
N SER A 286 22.59 -3.62 -7.89
CA SER A 286 22.09 -2.24 -7.89
C SER A 286 21.47 -1.81 -9.23
N ASP A 287 20.99 -2.78 -10.02
CA ASP A 287 20.45 -2.60 -11.38
C ASP A 287 21.42 -1.89 -12.35
N VAL A 288 22.72 -1.88 -12.03
CA VAL A 288 23.76 -1.34 -12.91
C VAL A 288 23.85 -2.22 -14.15
N LEU A 289 23.97 -1.58 -15.33
CA LEU A 289 23.86 -2.17 -16.67
C LEU A 289 22.42 -2.50 -17.12
N GLY A 290 21.42 -2.29 -16.24
CA GLY A 290 20.01 -2.61 -16.43
C GLY A 290 19.54 -3.65 -15.42
N SER A 291 18.28 -3.58 -15.01
CA SER A 291 17.77 -4.41 -13.90
C SER A 291 17.91 -5.90 -14.19
N ALA A 292 18.38 -6.64 -13.18
CA ALA A 292 18.65 -8.07 -13.23
C ALA A 292 19.66 -8.55 -14.30
N LYS A 293 20.27 -7.67 -15.11
CA LYS A 293 21.22 -8.12 -16.17
C LYS A 293 22.52 -8.68 -15.62
N GLY A 294 23.02 -8.13 -14.52
CA GLY A 294 24.16 -8.70 -13.79
C GLY A 294 23.85 -10.12 -13.30
N TRP A 295 22.64 -10.31 -12.73
CA TRP A 295 22.14 -11.59 -12.26
C TRP A 295 21.94 -12.59 -13.42
N ALA A 296 21.35 -12.15 -14.54
CA ALA A 296 21.22 -12.96 -15.75
C ALA A 296 22.59 -13.38 -16.28
N GLY A 297 23.57 -12.46 -16.29
CA GLY A 297 24.95 -12.74 -16.66
C GLY A 297 25.60 -13.85 -15.82
N ALA A 298 25.28 -13.91 -14.52
CA ALA A 298 25.76 -14.99 -13.66
C ALA A 298 25.25 -16.37 -14.10
N PHE A 299 24.03 -16.48 -14.62
CA PHE A 299 23.51 -17.70 -15.22
C PHE A 299 24.05 -17.94 -16.63
N LEU A 300 24.15 -16.91 -17.48
CA LEU A 300 24.57 -17.07 -18.88
C LEU A 300 26.05 -17.47 -19.01
N TYR A 301 26.91 -16.93 -18.15
CA TYR A 301 28.37 -17.06 -18.30
C TYR A 301 29.02 -18.03 -17.30
N ASN A 302 28.28 -18.54 -16.31
CA ASN A 302 28.76 -19.60 -15.44
C ASN A 302 28.09 -20.93 -15.79
N GLU A 303 28.86 -21.90 -16.28
CA GLU A 303 28.35 -23.18 -16.76
C GLU A 303 27.57 -23.95 -15.69
N LYS A 304 28.03 -23.98 -14.43
CA LYS A 304 27.37 -24.73 -13.35
C LYS A 304 26.00 -24.15 -13.05
N ALA A 305 25.92 -22.84 -12.87
CA ALA A 305 24.66 -22.15 -12.63
C ALA A 305 23.69 -22.30 -13.82
N ARG A 306 24.19 -22.14 -15.06
CA ARG A 306 23.42 -22.33 -16.28
C ARG A 306 22.78 -23.71 -16.34
N VAL A 307 23.59 -24.75 -16.18
CA VAL A 307 23.15 -26.15 -16.29
C VAL A 307 22.16 -26.50 -15.18
N ALA A 308 22.36 -26.01 -13.96
CA ALA A 308 21.42 -26.21 -12.85
C ALA A 308 20.03 -25.63 -13.20
N LEU A 309 19.98 -24.40 -13.71
CA LEU A 309 18.73 -23.74 -14.09
C LEU A 309 18.07 -24.43 -15.29
N GLU A 310 18.82 -24.74 -16.34
CA GLU A 310 18.30 -25.43 -17.53
C GLU A 310 17.71 -26.79 -17.18
N LYS A 311 18.41 -27.60 -16.38
CA LYS A 311 17.91 -28.89 -15.88
C LYS A 311 16.62 -28.71 -15.09
N PHE A 312 16.54 -27.70 -14.23
CA PHE A 312 15.33 -27.42 -13.46
C PHE A 312 14.12 -27.15 -14.36
N PHE A 313 14.27 -26.23 -15.34
CA PHE A 313 13.20 -25.85 -16.26
C PHE A 313 12.84 -26.93 -17.30
N ALA A 314 13.73 -27.89 -17.54
CA ALA A 314 13.48 -29.02 -18.43
C ALA A 314 12.60 -30.11 -17.79
N ARG A 315 12.54 -30.17 -16.46
CA ARG A 315 11.73 -31.18 -15.77
C ARG A 315 10.24 -30.85 -15.83
N PRO A 316 9.35 -31.86 -15.95
CA PRO A 316 7.91 -31.66 -16.03
C PRO A 316 7.23 -31.44 -14.67
N ASP A 317 7.92 -31.74 -13.56
CA ASP A 317 7.40 -31.69 -12.18
C ASP A 317 7.82 -30.42 -11.41
N THR A 318 8.32 -29.42 -12.12
CA THR A 318 8.80 -28.16 -11.52
C THR A 318 7.88 -26.98 -11.77
N LEU A 319 7.88 -26.05 -10.82
CA LEU A 319 7.21 -24.75 -10.87
C LEU A 319 8.21 -23.63 -10.58
N SER A 320 7.98 -22.43 -11.13
CA SER A 320 8.80 -21.28 -10.74
C SER A 320 8.05 -19.96 -10.78
N VAL A 321 8.38 -19.05 -9.86
CA VAL A 321 7.92 -17.67 -9.90
C VAL A 321 9.09 -16.71 -9.92
N GLY A 322 9.07 -15.73 -10.83
CA GLY A 322 9.95 -14.57 -10.81
C GLY A 322 9.17 -13.33 -10.41
N ILE A 323 9.55 -12.69 -9.29
CA ILE A 323 8.85 -11.52 -8.76
C ILE A 323 9.72 -10.28 -8.86
N CYS A 324 9.20 -9.21 -9.47
CA CYS A 324 9.88 -7.93 -9.69
C CYS A 324 11.26 -8.13 -10.36
N ASN A 325 12.36 -8.08 -9.61
CA ASN A 325 13.70 -8.35 -10.13
C ASN A 325 13.88 -9.80 -10.64
N GLY A 326 13.21 -10.76 -10.02
CA GLY A 326 13.13 -12.14 -10.53
C GLY A 326 12.31 -12.26 -11.83
N CYS A 327 11.30 -11.41 -12.03
CA CYS A 327 10.58 -11.33 -13.31
C CYS A 327 11.51 -10.83 -14.40
N GLN A 328 12.22 -9.74 -14.14
CA GLN A 328 13.23 -9.18 -15.04
C GLN A 328 14.29 -10.23 -15.41
N LEU A 329 14.79 -10.99 -14.44
CA LEU A 329 15.72 -12.09 -14.66
C LEU A 329 15.17 -13.15 -15.63
N PHE A 330 13.98 -13.69 -15.37
CA PHE A 330 13.43 -14.77 -16.19
C PHE A 330 13.04 -14.31 -17.60
N VAL A 331 12.59 -13.06 -17.74
CA VAL A 331 12.36 -12.44 -19.05
C VAL A 331 13.67 -12.25 -19.81
N GLU A 332 14.72 -11.72 -19.17
CA GLU A 332 16.05 -11.51 -19.77
C GLU A 332 16.69 -12.84 -20.21
N LEU A 333 16.54 -13.90 -19.42
CA LEU A 333 17.00 -15.25 -19.76
C LEU A 333 16.14 -15.96 -20.83
N GLY A 334 15.04 -15.34 -21.29
CA GLY A 334 14.16 -15.90 -22.30
C GLY A 334 13.42 -17.17 -21.87
N LEU A 335 13.21 -17.36 -20.56
CA LEU A 335 12.69 -18.61 -20.00
C LEU A 335 11.16 -18.75 -20.12
N ILE A 336 10.45 -17.63 -20.26
CA ILE A 336 8.97 -17.61 -20.30
C ILE A 336 8.44 -17.77 -21.73
N ASN A 337 9.04 -17.07 -22.70
CA ASN A 337 8.63 -17.09 -24.11
C ASN A 337 9.73 -17.74 -24.98
N LYS A 338 10.03 -19.01 -24.71
CA LYS A 338 11.14 -19.74 -25.36
C LYS A 338 11.00 -19.80 -26.88
N ASN A 339 9.78 -19.89 -27.40
CA ASN A 339 9.49 -20.06 -28.83
C ASN A 339 9.48 -18.75 -29.62
N HIS A 340 9.52 -17.59 -28.96
CA HIS A 340 9.52 -16.29 -29.65
C HIS A 340 10.89 -15.98 -30.23
N GLU A 341 10.98 -15.55 -31.48
CA GLU A 341 12.24 -15.09 -32.08
C GLU A 341 12.67 -13.78 -31.43
N ASP A 342 11.77 -12.79 -31.41
CA ASP A 342 11.96 -11.53 -30.68
C ASP A 342 11.53 -11.68 -29.22
N LYS A 343 12.49 -11.66 -28.30
CA LYS A 343 12.20 -11.84 -26.87
C LYS A 343 11.52 -10.61 -26.26
N PRO A 344 10.50 -10.80 -25.39
CA PRO A 344 10.01 -9.77 -24.49
C PRO A 344 11.14 -9.10 -23.69
N LYS A 345 10.93 -7.84 -23.33
CA LYS A 345 11.89 -7.07 -22.53
C LYS A 345 11.20 -6.35 -21.39
N MET A 346 11.93 -6.19 -20.29
CA MET A 346 11.55 -5.28 -19.22
C MET A 346 12.25 -3.94 -19.44
N LEU A 347 11.48 -2.87 -19.56
CA LEU A 347 11.99 -1.52 -19.83
C LEU A 347 11.67 -0.56 -18.68
N HIS A 348 12.33 0.59 -18.67
CA HIS A 348 11.97 1.70 -17.78
C HIS A 348 10.47 2.02 -17.87
N ASN A 349 9.87 2.31 -16.72
CA ASN A 349 8.50 2.82 -16.64
C ASN A 349 8.36 4.04 -17.55
N LYS A 350 7.18 4.22 -18.17
CA LYS A 350 6.91 5.46 -18.94
C LYS A 350 7.04 6.72 -18.09
N SER A 351 6.89 6.66 -16.77
CA SER A 351 7.11 7.81 -15.87
C SER A 351 8.57 8.25 -15.77
N GLY A 352 9.53 7.39 -16.13
CA GLY A 352 10.96 7.66 -15.97
C GLY A 352 11.43 7.65 -14.51
N LYS A 353 10.57 7.21 -13.57
CA LYS A 353 10.89 7.10 -12.14
C LYS A 353 10.46 5.77 -11.55
N HIS A 354 10.95 5.49 -10.35
CA HIS A 354 10.48 4.38 -9.53
C HIS A 354 9.04 4.64 -9.08
N GLU A 355 8.16 3.66 -9.29
CA GLU A 355 6.79 3.70 -8.78
C GLU A 355 6.68 2.78 -7.58
N SER A 356 6.28 3.35 -6.44
CA SER A 356 5.94 2.63 -5.21
C SER A 356 4.50 2.94 -4.84
N ILE A 357 3.57 2.09 -5.25
CA ILE A 357 2.13 2.30 -5.07
C ILE A 357 1.42 1.02 -4.65
N PHE A 358 0.27 1.17 -4.01
CA PHE A 358 -0.70 0.10 -3.87
C PHE A 358 -1.79 0.30 -4.93
N THR A 359 -2.07 -0.73 -5.71
CA THR A 359 -3.10 -0.70 -6.76
C THR A 359 -3.82 -2.03 -6.83
N SER A 360 -4.72 -2.21 -7.81
CA SER A 360 -5.42 -3.46 -8.02
C SER A 360 -5.10 -4.06 -9.39
N LEU A 361 -5.18 -5.39 -9.45
CA LEU A 361 -5.08 -6.18 -10.67
C LEU A 361 -6.31 -7.07 -10.81
N THR A 362 -6.67 -7.37 -12.07
CA THR A 362 -7.72 -8.31 -12.40
C THR A 362 -7.10 -9.53 -13.05
N LEU A 363 -7.35 -10.70 -12.47
CA LEU A 363 -6.86 -11.96 -13.00
C LEU A 363 -7.71 -12.39 -14.19
N GLN A 364 -7.03 -12.64 -15.31
CA GLN A 364 -7.66 -13.06 -16.55
C GLN A 364 -7.96 -14.57 -16.50
N GLU A 365 -8.79 -15.06 -17.41
CA GLU A 365 -8.82 -16.49 -17.70
C GLU A 365 -7.43 -16.95 -18.14
N ASN A 366 -6.88 -17.95 -17.46
CA ASN A 366 -5.48 -18.34 -17.63
C ASN A 366 -5.25 -19.82 -17.26
N ASN A 367 -4.11 -20.36 -17.68
CA ASN A 367 -3.69 -21.74 -17.38
C ASN A 367 -2.56 -21.83 -16.33
N SER A 368 -2.30 -20.75 -15.57
CA SER A 368 -1.27 -20.76 -14.54
C SER A 368 -1.62 -21.78 -13.45
N VAL A 369 -0.70 -22.69 -13.15
CA VAL A 369 -0.86 -23.65 -12.05
C VAL A 369 -1.04 -22.93 -10.71
N MET A 370 -0.44 -21.75 -10.55
CA MET A 370 -0.46 -20.99 -9.30
C MET A 370 -1.70 -20.09 -9.15
N LEU A 371 -2.26 -19.58 -10.25
CA LEU A 371 -3.23 -18.47 -10.22
C LEU A 371 -4.52 -18.72 -10.99
N SER A 372 -4.69 -19.85 -11.67
CA SER A 372 -5.91 -20.14 -12.46
C SER A 372 -7.18 -20.20 -11.61
N THR A 373 -7.10 -20.68 -10.37
CA THR A 373 -8.25 -20.71 -9.43
C THR A 373 -8.72 -19.32 -8.99
N LEU A 374 -7.93 -18.29 -9.28
CA LEU A 374 -8.22 -16.90 -8.93
C LEU A 374 -8.73 -16.10 -10.15
N ALA A 375 -8.97 -16.73 -11.31
CA ALA A 375 -9.51 -16.07 -12.50
C ALA A 375 -10.81 -15.31 -12.20
N GLY A 376 -10.95 -14.11 -12.77
CA GLY A 376 -12.09 -13.22 -12.55
C GLY A 376 -12.06 -12.41 -11.24
N SER A 377 -11.10 -12.69 -10.34
CA SER A 377 -10.94 -11.89 -9.12
C SER A 377 -10.21 -10.58 -9.41
N THR A 378 -10.47 -9.58 -8.54
CA THR A 378 -9.74 -8.31 -8.50
C THR A 378 -9.09 -8.18 -7.13
N LEU A 379 -7.76 -8.15 -7.11
CA LEU A 379 -6.95 -8.20 -5.89
C LEU A 379 -6.07 -6.95 -5.77
N GLY A 380 -5.82 -6.51 -4.55
CA GLY A 380 -4.87 -5.45 -4.23
C GLY A 380 -3.44 -5.97 -4.25
N VAL A 381 -2.51 -5.13 -4.69
CA VAL A 381 -1.11 -5.51 -4.81
C VAL A 381 -0.18 -4.31 -4.65
N TRP A 382 0.99 -4.56 -4.06
CA TRP A 382 2.09 -3.62 -4.03
C TRP A 382 2.87 -3.62 -5.33
N VAL A 383 3.17 -2.43 -5.85
CA VAL A 383 4.08 -2.19 -6.96
C VAL A 383 5.27 -1.42 -6.43
N SER A 384 6.49 -1.83 -6.78
CA SER A 384 7.73 -1.16 -6.37
C SER A 384 8.85 -1.39 -7.37
N HIS A 385 8.84 -0.69 -8.51
CA HIS A 385 9.87 -0.83 -9.55
C HIS A 385 10.09 0.45 -10.38
N GLY A 386 11.30 0.61 -10.94
CA GLY A 386 11.62 1.62 -11.97
C GLY A 386 11.68 1.07 -13.41
N GLU A 387 11.80 -0.25 -13.56
CA GLU A 387 11.95 -0.97 -14.84
C GLU A 387 10.94 -2.12 -14.95
N GLY A 388 9.65 -1.82 -14.73
CA GLY A 388 8.60 -2.84 -14.75
C GLY A 388 7.75 -2.89 -16.02
N ARG A 389 8.16 -2.19 -17.08
CA ARG A 389 7.35 -2.12 -18.30
C ARG A 389 7.59 -3.36 -19.17
N PHE A 390 6.59 -4.23 -19.28
CA PHE A 390 6.58 -5.29 -20.30
C PHE A 390 6.53 -4.67 -21.69
N SER A 391 7.56 -4.95 -22.49
CA SER A 391 7.60 -4.65 -23.92
C SER A 391 7.49 -5.95 -24.70
N LEU A 392 6.38 -6.10 -25.40
CA LEU A 392 5.90 -7.34 -25.99
C LEU A 392 5.82 -7.16 -27.53
N PRO A 393 6.74 -7.76 -28.31
CA PRO A 393 6.84 -7.48 -29.76
C PRO A 393 5.70 -8.07 -30.62
N TYR A 394 5.08 -9.15 -30.17
CA TYR A 394 3.94 -9.81 -30.85
C TYR A 394 2.57 -9.31 -30.35
N ALA A 395 1.50 -9.77 -30.99
CA ALA A 395 0.13 -9.53 -30.56
C ALA A 395 -0.21 -10.20 -29.21
N GLU A 396 -1.23 -9.68 -28.52
CA GLU A 396 -1.61 -10.12 -27.18
C GLU A 396 -1.89 -11.63 -27.07
N ASP A 397 -2.52 -12.21 -28.09
CA ASP A 397 -2.91 -13.62 -28.14
C ASP A 397 -1.72 -14.60 -28.19
N GLN A 398 -0.51 -14.08 -28.45
CA GLN A 398 0.76 -14.82 -28.38
C GLN A 398 1.34 -14.87 -26.96
N TYR A 399 0.66 -14.32 -25.95
CA TYR A 399 1.12 -14.31 -24.57
C TYR A 399 0.08 -14.93 -23.63
N LYS A 400 0.56 -15.66 -22.62
CA LYS A 400 -0.29 -16.17 -21.53
C LYS A 400 -0.35 -15.14 -20.41
N ILE A 401 -1.03 -14.03 -20.65
CA ILE A 401 -1.23 -12.98 -19.65
C ILE A 401 -2.14 -13.52 -18.54
N VAL A 402 -1.64 -13.50 -17.31
CA VAL A 402 -2.34 -14.02 -16.12
C VAL A 402 -3.12 -12.92 -15.41
N ALA A 403 -2.55 -11.72 -15.33
CA ALA A 403 -3.20 -10.57 -14.70
C ALA A 403 -2.82 -9.27 -15.39
N LYS A 404 -3.78 -8.34 -15.40
CA LYS A 404 -3.62 -6.96 -15.87
C LYS A 404 -3.93 -6.00 -14.73
N TYR A 405 -3.34 -4.81 -14.76
CA TYR A 405 -3.79 -3.75 -13.85
C TYR A 405 -5.27 -3.45 -14.08
N THR A 406 -6.05 -3.21 -13.02
CA THR A 406 -7.52 -3.05 -13.13
C THR A 406 -7.89 -1.82 -13.96
N TYR A 407 -7.13 -0.75 -13.80
CA TYR A 407 -7.27 0.48 -14.57
C TYR A 407 -6.16 0.54 -15.63
N GLU A 408 -6.46 1.07 -16.80
CA GLU A 408 -5.50 1.22 -17.90
C GLU A 408 -4.70 2.52 -17.84
N THR A 409 -5.13 3.48 -17.02
CA THR A 409 -4.50 4.80 -16.90
C THR A 409 -3.59 4.91 -15.69
N TYR A 410 -2.62 5.81 -15.77
CA TYR A 410 -1.66 6.09 -14.70
C TYR A 410 -2.32 6.91 -13.57
N PRO A 411 -2.00 6.65 -12.29
CA PRO A 411 -0.94 5.77 -11.80
C PRO A 411 -1.33 4.31 -11.56
N ALA A 412 -2.62 3.95 -11.61
CA ALA A 412 -3.04 2.58 -11.33
C ALA A 412 -2.49 1.55 -12.33
N SER A 413 -2.27 1.94 -13.60
CA SER A 413 -1.30 1.31 -14.49
C SER A 413 0.05 2.06 -14.41
N PRO A 414 1.04 1.55 -13.65
CA PRO A 414 2.17 2.37 -13.20
C PRO A 414 3.30 2.50 -14.22
N ASN A 415 3.45 1.53 -15.12
CA ASN A 415 4.65 1.39 -15.95
C ASN A 415 4.40 1.59 -17.45
N GLY A 416 3.13 1.52 -17.89
CA GLY A 416 2.75 1.61 -19.29
C GLY A 416 3.12 0.37 -20.11
N SER A 417 3.03 -0.82 -19.49
CA SER A 417 3.24 -2.13 -20.13
C SER A 417 2.28 -2.36 -21.29
N ASP A 418 2.75 -3.09 -22.30
CA ASP A 418 1.89 -3.56 -23.40
C ASP A 418 0.75 -4.43 -22.83
N TYR A 419 -0.45 -4.24 -23.39
CA TYR A 419 -1.70 -4.89 -22.97
C TYR A 419 -2.08 -4.71 -21.48
N ASN A 420 -1.51 -3.70 -20.82
CA ASN A 420 -1.65 -3.47 -19.39
C ASN A 420 -1.17 -4.65 -18.53
N THR A 421 -0.22 -5.43 -19.05
CA THR A 421 0.28 -6.67 -18.44
C THR A 421 0.93 -6.40 -17.08
N ALA A 422 0.53 -7.16 -16.07
CA ALA A 422 1.16 -7.18 -14.75
C ALA A 422 1.84 -8.54 -14.45
N MET A 423 1.26 -9.63 -14.97
CA MET A 423 1.71 -11.01 -14.77
C MET A 423 1.54 -11.83 -16.04
N MET A 424 2.47 -12.75 -16.31
CA MET A 424 2.43 -13.68 -17.44
C MET A 424 3.04 -15.02 -17.06
N CYS A 425 2.59 -16.11 -17.67
CA CYS A 425 3.23 -17.42 -17.56
C CYS A 425 3.75 -17.95 -18.91
N ASP A 426 4.50 -19.05 -18.86
CA ASP A 426 4.90 -19.80 -20.04
C ASP A 426 3.72 -20.60 -20.63
N GLU A 427 3.92 -21.19 -21.81
CA GLU A 427 2.89 -22.00 -22.48
C GLU A 427 2.36 -23.15 -21.61
N THR A 428 3.19 -23.71 -20.73
CA THR A 428 2.76 -24.81 -19.83
C THR A 428 1.99 -24.33 -18.59
N GLY A 429 2.02 -23.03 -18.29
CA GLY A 429 1.43 -22.44 -17.09
C GLY A 429 2.20 -22.71 -15.79
N ARG A 430 3.38 -23.34 -15.85
CA ARG A 430 4.18 -23.73 -14.67
C ARG A 430 5.15 -22.66 -14.22
N HIS A 431 5.57 -21.79 -15.13
CA HIS A 431 6.57 -20.78 -14.90
C HIS A 431 5.93 -19.40 -15.01
N LEU A 432 5.81 -18.72 -13.88
CA LEU A 432 5.12 -17.45 -13.72
C LEU A 432 6.12 -16.31 -13.54
N VAL A 433 5.83 -15.15 -14.13
CA VAL A 433 6.55 -13.91 -13.87
C VAL A 433 5.57 -12.79 -13.56
N MET A 434 5.95 -11.91 -12.64
CA MET A 434 5.14 -10.77 -12.22
C MET A 434 6.00 -9.60 -11.79
N MET A 435 5.58 -8.37 -12.13
CA MET A 435 6.20 -7.16 -11.60
C MET A 435 5.67 -6.72 -10.23
N PRO A 436 4.36 -6.88 -9.92
CA PRO A 436 3.85 -6.62 -8.58
C PRO A 436 4.39 -7.63 -7.54
N HIS A 437 4.37 -7.23 -6.26
CA HIS A 437 4.82 -8.03 -5.13
C HIS A 437 3.63 -8.63 -4.34
N ILE A 438 3.24 -9.86 -4.70
CA ILE A 438 2.18 -10.60 -3.98
C ILE A 438 2.66 -11.11 -2.61
N GLU A 439 3.95 -11.42 -2.49
CA GLU A 439 4.58 -11.91 -1.26
C GLU A 439 4.60 -10.82 -0.17
N ARG A 440 4.59 -9.55 -0.58
CA ARG A 440 4.42 -8.39 0.31
C ARG A 440 2.97 -8.11 0.68
N SER A 441 2.03 -8.89 0.16
CA SER A 441 0.60 -8.73 0.38
C SER A 441 -0.01 -9.94 1.11
N LEU A 442 0.81 -10.80 1.73
CA LEU A 442 0.37 -12.11 2.26
C LEU A 442 -0.72 -12.07 3.36
N PHE A 443 -0.79 -11.01 4.16
CA PHE A 443 -1.74 -10.91 5.28
C PHE A 443 -2.62 -9.69 5.09
N GLN A 444 -3.81 -9.70 5.69
CA GLN A 444 -4.74 -8.57 5.67
C GLN A 444 -4.05 -7.24 6.06
N TRP A 445 -3.24 -7.24 7.12
CA TRP A 445 -2.52 -6.05 7.59
C TRP A 445 -1.34 -5.61 6.69
N HIS A 446 -0.96 -6.42 5.70
CA HIS A 446 0.02 -6.00 4.69
C HIS A 446 -0.60 -5.12 3.60
N TRP A 447 -1.92 -5.15 3.43
CA TRP A 447 -2.60 -4.38 2.38
C TRP A 447 -2.82 -2.95 2.86
N ALA A 448 -2.58 -1.95 2.00
CA ALA A 448 -2.86 -0.55 2.35
C ALA A 448 -4.36 -0.24 2.45
N ASN A 449 -5.19 -1.10 1.84
CA ASN A 449 -6.64 -1.06 1.96
C ASN A 449 -7.17 -2.50 1.82
N TYR A 450 -8.13 -2.87 2.66
CA TYR A 450 -8.73 -4.21 2.67
C TYR A 450 -10.24 -4.10 2.80
N PRO A 451 -11.04 -5.05 2.26
CA PRO A 451 -12.49 -4.99 2.43
C PRO A 451 -12.88 -4.98 3.92
N ALA A 452 -13.76 -4.03 4.28
CA ALA A 452 -14.23 -3.85 5.65
C ALA A 452 -14.94 -5.10 6.21
N GLY A 453 -14.85 -5.29 7.53
CA GLY A 453 -15.52 -6.38 8.26
C GLY A 453 -14.89 -7.77 8.11
N ARG A 454 -13.84 -7.91 7.29
CA ARG A 454 -13.11 -9.18 7.14
C ARG A 454 -12.10 -9.40 8.28
N LYS A 455 -11.86 -10.67 8.60
CA LYS A 455 -10.91 -11.13 9.64
C LYS A 455 -10.11 -12.32 9.09
N ASP A 456 -9.34 -12.04 8.05
CA ASP A 456 -8.63 -13.07 7.32
C ASP A 456 -7.23 -13.30 7.91
N GLU A 457 -6.85 -14.56 8.06
CA GLU A 457 -5.54 -14.98 8.55
C GLU A 457 -4.44 -14.87 7.47
N VAL A 458 -4.84 -14.82 6.21
CA VAL A 458 -4.03 -14.72 4.99
C VAL A 458 -4.87 -14.03 3.92
N SER A 459 -4.27 -13.30 2.97
CA SER A 459 -4.99 -12.76 1.82
C SER A 459 -5.22 -13.83 0.74
N PRO A 460 -6.09 -13.57 -0.27
CA PRO A 460 -6.21 -14.43 -1.45
C PRO A 460 -4.90 -14.62 -2.20
#